data_AF-A0A6B3HQW5-F1
#
_entry.id   AF-A0A6B3HQW5-F1
#
_cell.length_a   1.000
_cell.length_b   1.000
_cell.length_c   1.000
_cell.angle_alpha   90.00
_cell.angle_beta   90.00
_cell.angle_gamma   90.00
#
_symmetry.space_group_name_H-M   'P 1'
#
loop_
_entity.id
_entity.type
_entity.pdbx_description
1 polymer ?
#
loop_
_entity_poly.entity_id
_entity_poly.type
_entity_poly.pdbx_seq_one_letter_code
_entity_poly.pdbx_strand_id
1 'polypeptide(L)' 'TKVLRTTMEPATAEIAAALGLAEGTEVHLVERLRYAHDEPMALLRNHLPPDLLALPARELESTGLYRMMRASGIT' A
#
# COMPACT_ATOMS: atom_id res chain seq x y z
N THR A 1 7.10 -10.89 5.43
CA THR A 1 6.36 -10.39 4.24
C THR A 1 7.37 -9.84 3.28
N LYS A 2 7.23 -10.09 1.98
CA LYS A 2 8.11 -9.56 0.95
C LYS A 2 7.39 -8.48 0.15
N VAL A 3 8.03 -7.34 -0.10
CA VAL A 3 7.50 -6.33 -1.02
C VAL A 3 7.82 -6.76 -2.45
N LEU A 4 6.80 -6.81 -3.29
CA LEU A 4 6.94 -7.14 -4.71
C LEU A 4 7.01 -5.88 -5.56
N ARG A 5 6.20 -4.87 -5.21
CA ARG A 5 6.12 -3.61 -5.97
C ARG A 5 5.76 -2.45 -5.06
N THR A 6 6.38 -1.30 -5.31
CA THR A 6 5.96 0.00 -4.80
C THR A 6 6.13 1.00 -5.94
N THR A 7 5.03 1.60 -6.38
CA THR A 7 4.99 2.53 -7.51
C THR A 7 3.89 3.56 -7.29
N MET A 8 3.90 4.62 -8.10
CA MET A 8 2.70 5.43 -8.31
C MET A 8 2.02 5.01 -9.61
N GLU A 9 0.68 5.05 -9.62
CA GLU A 9 -0.14 4.85 -10.82
C GLU A 9 -1.39 5.73 -10.76
N PRO A 10 -1.96 6.13 -11.91
CA PRO A 10 -3.21 6.89 -11.91
C PRO A 10 -4.35 6.00 -11.42
N ALA A 11 -5.15 6.54 -10.49
CA ALA A 11 -6.29 5.84 -9.94
C ALA A 11 -7.36 5.59 -11.03
N THR A 12 -7.80 4.34 -11.16
CA THR A 12 -9.01 4.01 -11.92
C THR A 12 -10.24 4.61 -11.24
N ALA A 13 -11.37 4.69 -11.94
CA ALA A 13 -12.63 5.17 -11.36
C ALA A 13 -13.00 4.47 -10.02
N GLU A 14 -12.80 3.16 -9.93
CA GLU A 14 -13.07 2.38 -8.71
C GLU A 14 -12.15 2.77 -7.55
N ILE A 15 -10.85 2.86 -7.81
CA ILE A 15 -9.86 3.24 -6.79
C ILE A 15 -10.09 4.67 -6.33
N ALA A 16 -10.33 5.58 -7.27
CA ALA A 16 -10.60 6.97 -6.99
C ALA A 16 -11.85 7.13 -6.12
N ALA A 17 -12.94 6.44 -6.45
CA ALA A 17 -14.16 6.43 -5.64
C ALA A 17 -13.93 5.87 -4.23
N ALA A 18 -13.18 4.76 -4.10
CA ALA A 18 -12.87 4.16 -2.81
C ALA A 18 -11.99 5.07 -1.92
N LEU A 19 -11.13 5.88 -2.53
CA LEU A 19 -10.24 6.82 -1.83
C LEU A 19 -10.81 8.24 -1.69
N GLY A 20 -11.97 8.53 -2.30
CA GLY A 20 -12.55 9.88 -2.31
C GLY A 20 -11.73 10.89 -3.13
N LEU A 21 -11.06 10.42 -4.20
CA LEU A 21 -10.21 11.22 -5.09
C LEU A 21 -10.87 11.39 -6.46
N ALA A 22 -10.32 12.31 -7.27
CA ALA A 22 -10.69 12.39 -8.68
C ALA A 22 -10.07 11.21 -9.47
N GLU A 23 -10.79 10.69 -10.46
CA GLU A 23 -10.23 9.68 -11.38
C GLU A 23 -8.97 10.22 -12.07
N GLY A 24 -7.97 9.35 -12.22
CA GLY A 24 -6.65 9.71 -12.76
C GLY A 24 -5.71 10.39 -11.77
N THR A 25 -6.15 10.66 -10.53
CA THR A 25 -5.23 11.12 -9.47
C THR A 25 -4.16 10.08 -9.22
N GLU A 26 -2.89 10.49 -9.16
CA GLU A 26 -1.79 9.59 -8.83
C GLU A 26 -1.92 9.05 -7.41
N VAL A 27 -1.85 7.72 -7.27
CA VAL A 27 -1.92 7.02 -5.98
C VAL A 27 -0.74 6.07 -5.84
N HIS A 28 -0.33 5.82 -4.59
CA HIS A 28 0.68 4.80 -4.32
C HIS A 28 0.06 3.41 -4.42
N LEU A 29 0.69 2.55 -5.20
CA LEU A 29 0.40 1.11 -5.22
C LEU A 29 1.49 0.36 -4.46
N VAL A 30 1.06 -0.46 -3.49
CA VAL A 30 1.93 -1.37 -2.72
C VAL A 30 1.44 -2.81 -2.86
N GLU A 31 2.31 -3.67 -3.41
CA GLU A 31 2.08 -5.11 -3.54
C GLU A 31 3.03 -5.89 -2.63
N ARG A 32 2.46 -6.75 -1.78
CA ARG A 32 3.20 -7.52 -0.77
C ARG A 32 2.75 -8.97 -0.73
N LEU A 33 3.72 -9.88 -0.71
CA LEU A 33 3.46 -11.31 -0.54
C LEU A 33 3.70 -11.71 0.93
N ARG A 34 2.66 -12.24 1.58
CA ARG A 34 2.75 -12.81 2.93
C ARG A 34 3.01 -14.29 2.84
N TYR A 35 3.86 -14.76 3.75
CA TYR A 35 4.21 -16.16 3.90
C TYR A 35 3.78 -16.66 5.28
N ALA A 36 3.45 -17.94 5.39
CA ALA A 36 3.38 -18.67 6.64
C ALA A 36 4.16 -19.99 6.47
N HIS A 37 5.10 -20.28 7.36
CA HIS A 37 5.96 -21.46 7.27
C HIS A 37 6.61 -21.62 5.88
N ASP A 38 7.18 -20.54 5.35
CA ASP A 38 7.80 -20.46 4.00
C ASP A 38 6.86 -20.69 2.81
N GLU A 39 5.56 -20.91 3.04
CA GLU A 39 4.56 -21.01 1.97
C GLU A 39 3.87 -19.66 1.71
N PRO A 40 3.71 -19.24 0.44
CA PRO A 40 2.99 -18.01 0.10
C PRO A 40 1.50 -18.16 0.41
N MET A 41 0.98 -17.27 1.25
CA MET A 41 -0.40 -17.32 1.76
C MET A 41 -1.32 -16.26 1.14
N ALA A 42 -0.81 -15.06 0.89
CA ALA A 42 -1.63 -13.96 0.40
C ALA A 42 -0.82 -12.92 -0.36
N LEU A 43 -1.34 -12.51 -1.53
CA LEU A 43 -0.90 -11.30 -2.23
C LEU A 43 -1.77 -10.13 -1.79
N LEU A 44 -1.17 -9.15 -1.14
CA LEU A 44 -1.83 -7.93 -0.69
C LEU A 44 -1.53 -6.80 -1.65
N ARG A 45 -2.57 -6.19 -2.23
CA ARG A 45 -2.49 -5.01 -3.07
C ARG A 45 -3.22 -3.87 -2.37
N ASN A 46 -2.52 -2.78 -2.09
CA ASN A 46 -3.07 -1.63 -1.36
C ASN A 46 -2.83 -0.37 -2.19
N HIS A 47 -3.86 0.45 -2.34
CA HIS A 47 -3.79 1.79 -2.92
C HIS A 47 -3.89 2.83 -1.82
N LEU A 48 -3.01 3.82 -1.84
CA LEU A 48 -2.92 4.84 -0.81
C LEU A 48 -2.87 6.24 -1.47
N PRO A 49 -3.49 7.27 -0.86
CA PRO A 49 -3.37 8.64 -1.32
C PRO A 49 -1.89 9.09 -1.39
N PRO A 50 -1.54 9.98 -2.34
CA PRO A 50 -0.15 10.35 -2.63
C PRO A 50 0.56 10.99 -1.42
N ASP A 51 -0.17 11.72 -0.59
CA ASP A 51 0.37 12.51 0.53
C ASP A 51 0.34 11.76 1.87
N LEU A 52 -0.09 10.50 1.89
CA LEU A 52 -0.38 9.80 3.13
C LEU A 52 0.88 9.35 3.89
N LEU A 53 1.87 8.81 3.17
CA LEU A 53 3.12 8.31 3.74
C LEU A 53 4.22 8.24 2.68
N ALA A 54 5.46 8.51 3.08
CA ALA A 54 6.61 7.96 2.36
C ALA A 54 6.65 6.45 2.64
N LEU A 55 6.63 5.62 1.59
CA LEU A 55 6.51 4.16 1.69
C LEU A 55 7.80 3.45 1.27
N PRO A 56 8.92 3.59 2.00
CA PRO A 56 10.14 2.87 1.65
C PRO A 56 9.94 1.36 1.86
N ALA A 57 10.29 0.55 0.86
CA ALA A 57 10.09 -0.90 0.88
C ALA A 57 10.65 -1.57 2.14
N ARG A 58 11.79 -1.10 2.67
CA ARG A 58 12.42 -1.60 3.90
C ARG A 58 11.49 -1.53 5.14
N GLU A 59 10.66 -0.50 5.22
CA GLU A 59 9.75 -0.30 6.35
C GLU A 59 8.49 -1.16 6.18
N LEU A 60 8.03 -1.35 4.93
CA LEU A 60 6.90 -2.21 4.59
C LEU A 60 7.17 -3.71 4.79
N GLU A 61 8.45 -4.14 4.73
CA GLU A 61 8.86 -5.51 5.02
C GLU A 61 9.05 -5.77 6.51
N SER A 62 9.56 -4.77 7.25
CA SER A 62 9.81 -4.87 8.70
C SER A 62 8.57 -4.59 9.55
N THR A 63 7.64 -3.76 9.06
CA THR A 63 6.44 -3.34 9.78
C THR A 63 5.19 -3.49 8.92
N GLY A 64 4.08 -3.92 9.53
CA GLY A 64 2.80 -3.99 8.84
C GLY A 64 2.27 -2.59 8.48
N LEU A 65 1.75 -2.42 7.26
CA LEU A 65 1.20 -1.16 6.73
C LEU A 65 0.32 -0.40 7.73
N TYR A 66 -0.68 -1.04 8.35
CA TYR A 66 -1.55 -0.38 9.34
C TYR A 66 -0.80 0.16 10.55
N ARG A 67 0.28 -0.49 10.98
CA ARG A 67 1.10 0.01 12.09
C ARG A 67 1.89 1.25 11.65
N MET A 68 2.38 1.28 10.41
CA MET A 68 3.04 2.47 9.84
C MET A 68 2.06 3.65 9.72
N MET A 69 0.83 3.37 9.28
CA MET A 69 -0.24 4.38 9.20
C MET A 69 -0.52 4.99 10.57
N ARG A 70 -0.69 4.15 11.60
CA ARG A 70 -0.87 4.62 12.98
C ARG A 70 0.31 5.42 13.51
N ALA A 71 1.54 5.00 13.20
CA ALA A 71 2.74 5.74 13.58
C ALA A 71 2.82 7.13 12.91
N SER A 72 2.13 7.32 11.79
CA SER A 72 2.03 8.59 11.06
C SER A 72 0.79 9.41 11.45
N GLY A 73 0.08 9.03 12.52
CA GLY A 73 -1.07 9.77 13.05
C GLY A 73 -2.42 9.41 12.40
N ILE A 74 -2.49 8.35 11.59
CA ILE A 74 -3.73 7.89 10.97
C ILE A 74 -4.39 6.86 11.90
N THR A 75 -5.50 7.23 12.54
CA THR A 75 -6.25 6.41 13.50
C THR A 75 -7.49 5.77 12.91
#